data_AF-A0AAV1AVU6-F1
#
_entry.id   AF-A0AAV1AVU6-F1
#
_cell.length_a   1.000
_cell.length_b   1.000
_cell.length_c   1.000
_cell.angle_alpha   90.00
_cell.angle_beta   90.00
_cell.angle_gamma   90.00
#
_symmetry.space_group_name_H-M   'P 1'
#
loop_
_entity.id
_entity.type
_entity.pdbx_description
1 polymer ?
#
loop_
_entity_poly.entity_id
_entity_poly.type
_entity_poly.pdbx_seq_one_letter_code
_entity_poly.pdbx_strand_id
1 'polypeptide(L)'
;MNAVNTLMIIRLLTRNQLASHEEIPYGSMWWIIYAGVSCFPVIFAGIMSGLTLGLMSLGLVDLEILQRSGSPSEKKQAAVILPVVQKQHQLLVTLLLCNAAAMEALPIYLDKLFNPFLAVILSVTFVLFFGEVIPQAICSRYGLAVGANFVWLV
;
A
#
# COMPACT_ATOMS: atom_id res chain seq x y z
N MET A 1 46.35 16.52 8.55
CA MET A 1 46.24 15.95 7.19
C MET A 1 45.22 14.81 7.05
N ASN A 2 44.76 14.16 8.12
CA ASN A 2 43.90 12.97 7.98
C ASN A 2 42.42 13.31 7.72
N ALA A 3 41.88 14.36 8.35
CA ALA A 3 40.45 14.72 8.20
C ALA A 3 40.07 15.13 6.77
N VAL A 4 40.95 15.84 6.05
CA VAL A 4 40.69 16.29 4.66
C VAL A 4 40.67 15.11 3.68
N ASN A 5 41.55 14.13 3.85
CA ASN A 5 41.54 12.91 3.04
C ASN A 5 40.31 12.04 3.35
N THR A 6 39.91 11.91 4.62
CA THR A 6 38.67 11.21 4.99
C THR A 6 37.44 11.88 4.38
N LEU A 7 37.36 13.21 4.41
CA LEU A 7 36.24 13.96 3.84
C LEU A 7 36.20 13.88 2.31
N MET A 8 37.35 13.84 1.65
CA MET A 8 37.46 13.56 0.20
C MET A 8 37.05 12.14 -0.15
N ILE A 9 37.47 11.13 0.64
CA ILE A 9 37.07 9.74 0.44
C ILE A 9 35.56 9.59 0.63
N ILE A 10 34.98 10.20 1.66
CA ILE A 10 33.52 10.22 1.85
C ILE A 10 32.84 10.87 0.63
N ARG A 11 33.31 12.03 0.16
CA ARG A 11 32.74 12.67 -1.04
C ARG A 11 32.90 11.82 -2.31
N LEU A 12 34.03 11.11 -2.48
CA LEU A 12 34.25 10.23 -3.62
C LEU A 12 33.36 8.98 -3.56
N LEU A 13 33.22 8.37 -2.37
CA LEU A 13 32.32 7.23 -2.15
C LEU A 13 30.87 7.65 -2.35
N THR A 14 30.44 8.80 -1.83
CA THR A 14 29.12 9.36 -2.07
C THR A 14 28.88 9.68 -3.54
N ARG A 15 29.86 10.28 -4.23
CA ARG A 15 29.75 10.62 -5.66
C ARG A 15 29.72 9.38 -6.56
N ASN A 16 30.46 8.33 -6.20
CA ASN A 16 30.48 7.07 -6.97
C ASN A 16 29.21 6.23 -6.74
N GLN A 17 28.64 6.25 -5.52
CA GLN A 17 27.32 5.68 -5.25
C GLN A 17 26.21 6.44 -5.99
N LEU A 18 26.26 7.77 -6.04
CA LEU A 18 25.28 8.56 -6.77
C LEU A 18 25.40 8.38 -8.30
N ALA A 19 26.61 8.15 -8.81
CA ALA A 19 26.88 7.94 -10.24
C ALA A 19 26.58 6.51 -10.73
N SER A 20 26.26 5.57 -9.84
CA SER A 20 25.92 4.17 -10.18
C SER A 20 24.42 3.88 -10.16
N HIS A 21 23.57 4.90 -9.97
CA HIS A 21 22.16 4.77 -10.34
C HIS A 21 22.06 4.79 -11.86
N GLU A 22 22.08 3.59 -12.44
CA GLU A 22 21.86 3.33 -13.85
C GLU A 22 20.41 3.69 -14.18
N GLU A 23 20.14 4.97 -14.45
CA GLU A 23 18.83 5.45 -14.86
C GLU A 23 18.42 4.71 -16.14
N ILE A 24 17.31 3.98 -16.09
CA ILE A 24 16.80 3.26 -17.27
C ILE A 24 16.44 4.31 -18.33
N PRO A 25 16.93 4.20 -19.57
CA PRO A 25 16.64 5.18 -20.61
C PRO A 25 15.13 5.35 -20.82
N TYR A 26 14.68 6.60 -20.72
CA TYR A 26 13.28 6.98 -20.89
C TYR A 26 12.74 6.47 -22.24
N GLY A 27 11.61 5.76 -22.20
CA GLY A 27 10.97 5.19 -23.39
C GLY A 27 11.46 3.80 -23.81
N SER A 28 12.36 3.17 -23.06
CA SER A 28 12.74 1.76 -23.25
C SER A 28 11.56 0.82 -22.94
N MET A 29 11.52 -0.34 -23.59
CA MET A 29 10.55 -1.41 -23.28
C MET A 29 10.60 -1.81 -21.80
N TRP A 30 11.80 -1.81 -21.20
CA TRP A 30 11.99 -2.08 -19.77
C TRP A 30 11.36 -0.99 -18.91
N TRP A 31 11.49 0.28 -19.28
CA TRP A 31 10.90 1.40 -18.52
C TRP A 31 9.37 1.25 -18.42
N ILE A 32 8.71 0.89 -19.53
CA ILE A 32 7.25 0.67 -19.56
C ILE A 32 6.84 -0.54 -18.71
N ILE A 33 7.61 -1.63 -18.76
CA ILE A 33 7.34 -2.82 -17.95
C ILE A 33 7.45 -2.48 -16.46
N TYR A 34 8.52 -1.80 -16.05
CA TYR A 34 8.73 -1.39 -14.66
C TYR A 34 7.67 -0.40 -14.18
N ALA A 35 7.26 0.56 -15.01
CA ALA A 35 6.18 1.49 -14.70
C ALA A 35 4.80 0.81 -14.63
N GLY A 36 4.56 -0.20 -15.47
CA GLY A 36 3.33 -1.00 -15.41
C GLY A 36 3.27 -1.86 -14.15
N VAL A 37 4.38 -2.53 -13.82
CA VAL A 37 4.52 -3.34 -12.60
C VAL A 37 4.36 -2.49 -11.35
N SER A 38 4.83 -1.23 -11.34
CA SER A 38 4.69 -0.35 -10.19
C SER A 38 3.24 0.07 -9.91
N CYS A 39 2.33 -0.03 -10.88
CA CYS A 39 0.91 0.26 -10.67
C CYS A 39 0.20 -0.79 -9.81
N PHE A 40 0.62 -2.06 -9.90
CA PHE A 40 0.00 -3.16 -9.18
C PHE A 40 0.12 -3.02 -7.64
N PRO A 41 1.30 -2.74 -7.05
CA PRO A 41 1.45 -2.49 -5.62
C PRO A 41 0.58 -1.33 -5.12
N VAL A 42 0.37 -0.28 -5.90
CA VAL A 42 -0.44 0.88 -5.48
C VAL A 42 -1.90 0.50 -5.31
N ILE A 43 -2.45 -0.23 -6.29
CA ILE A 43 -3.86 -0.68 -6.22
C ILE A 43 -4.01 -1.69 -5.08
N PHE A 44 -3.06 -2.60 -4.94
CA PHE A 44 -3.08 -3.60 -3.87
C PHE A 44 -2.95 -2.98 -2.48
N ALA A 45 -2.00 -2.05 -2.27
CA ALA A 45 -1.87 -1.26 -1.05
C ALA A 45 -3.17 -0.51 -0.75
N GLY A 46 -3.77 0.12 -1.77
CA GLY A 46 -5.05 0.79 -1.69
C GLY A 46 -6.16 -0.08 -1.11
N ILE A 47 -6.35 -1.26 -1.69
CA ILE A 47 -7.36 -2.22 -1.22
C ILE A 47 -7.07 -2.65 0.21
N MET A 48 -5.82 -2.99 0.55
CA MET A 48 -5.44 -3.45 1.89
C MET A 48 -5.58 -2.36 2.96
N SER A 49 -5.14 -1.15 2.66
CA SER A 49 -5.27 0.02 3.53
C SER A 49 -6.75 0.39 3.76
N GLY A 50 -7.54 0.40 2.70
CA GLY A 50 -8.98 0.62 2.77
C GLY A 50 -9.71 -0.47 3.55
N LEU A 51 -9.35 -1.74 3.33
CA LEU A 51 -9.94 -2.88 4.03
C LEU A 51 -9.57 -2.87 5.52
N THR A 52 -8.35 -2.48 5.87
CA THR A 52 -7.93 -2.30 7.28
C THR A 52 -8.84 -1.30 7.98
N LEU A 53 -9.01 -0.11 7.40
CA LEU A 53 -9.89 0.92 7.97
C LEU A 53 -11.35 0.46 8.00
N GLY A 54 -11.84 -0.13 6.90
CA GLY A 54 -13.23 -0.57 6.75
C GLY A 54 -13.61 -1.68 7.73
N LEU A 55 -12.75 -2.70 7.90
CA LEU A 55 -13.00 -3.80 8.83
C LEU A 55 -12.79 -3.38 10.29
N MET A 56 -11.81 -2.52 10.57
CA MET A 56 -11.63 -2.00 11.93
C MET A 56 -12.75 -1.03 12.34
N SER A 57 -13.40 -0.38 11.37
CA SER A 57 -14.57 0.47 11.62
C SER A 57 -15.86 -0.32 11.86
N LEU A 58 -15.89 -1.63 11.54
CA LEU A 58 -17.07 -2.48 11.76
C LEU A 58 -16.96 -3.17 13.13
N GLY A 59 -17.77 -2.74 14.09
CA GLY A 59 -17.87 -3.41 15.39
C GLY A 59 -18.51 -4.79 15.28
N LEU A 60 -18.05 -5.74 16.10
CA LEU A 60 -18.69 -7.07 16.22
C LEU A 60 -20.18 -6.95 16.58
N VAL A 61 -20.53 -6.01 17.47
CA VAL A 61 -21.91 -5.74 17.89
C VAL A 61 -22.73 -5.18 16.72
N ASP A 62 -22.18 -4.27 15.93
CA ASP A 62 -22.87 -3.69 14.77
C ASP A 62 -23.14 -4.75 13.70
N LEU A 63 -22.17 -5.66 13.48
CA LEU A 63 -22.33 -6.81 12.58
C LEU A 63 -23.41 -7.79 13.07
N GLU A 64 -23.50 -8.06 14.38
CA GLU A 64 -24.58 -8.89 14.95
C GLU A 64 -25.95 -8.24 14.78
N ILE A 65 -26.04 -6.91 14.96
CA ILE A 65 -27.27 -6.15 14.74
C ILE A 65 -27.66 -6.20 13.25
N LEU A 66 -26.72 -5.98 12.34
CA LEU A 66 -26.94 -6.08 10.89
C LEU A 66 -27.36 -7.49 10.47
N GLN A 67 -26.81 -8.53 11.09
CA GLN A 67 -27.20 -9.91 10.81
C GLN A 67 -28.65 -10.23 11.23
N ARG A 68 -29.15 -9.60 12.30
CA ARG A 68 -30.53 -9.80 12.78
C ARG A 68 -31.54 -8.89 12.11
N SER A 69 -31.19 -7.61 11.94
CA SER A 69 -32.12 -6.54 11.58
C SER A 69 -31.82 -5.87 10.24
N GLY A 70 -30.70 -6.20 9.58
CA GLY A 70 -30.32 -5.62 8.29
C GLY A 70 -31.12 -6.13 7.08
N SER A 71 -30.88 -5.54 5.93
CA SER A 71 -31.43 -6.01 4.65
C SER A 71 -30.92 -7.41 4.28
N PRO A 72 -31.61 -8.16 3.39
CA PRO A 72 -31.17 -9.50 2.98
C PRO A 72 -29.72 -9.54 2.44
N SER A 73 -29.30 -8.48 1.74
CA SER A 73 -27.93 -8.31 1.26
C SER A 73 -26.93 -8.06 2.40
N GLU A 74 -27.24 -7.15 3.32
CA GLU A 74 -26.36 -6.83 4.46
C GLU A 74 -26.24 -8.02 5.42
N LYS A 75 -27.31 -8.79 5.62
CA LYS A 75 -27.30 -10.02 6.42
C LYS A 75 -26.31 -11.04 5.88
N LYS A 76 -26.28 -11.22 4.55
CA LYS A 76 -25.33 -12.13 3.88
C LYS A 76 -23.90 -11.62 4.01
N GLN A 77 -23.67 -10.31 3.83
CA GLN A 77 -22.36 -9.69 3.96
C GLN A 77 -21.83 -9.77 5.40
N ALA A 78 -22.66 -9.43 6.38
CA ALA A 78 -22.31 -9.49 7.80
C ALA A 78 -21.97 -10.92 8.24
N ALA A 79 -22.73 -11.93 7.79
CA ALA A 79 -22.47 -13.33 8.13
C ALA A 79 -21.10 -13.83 7.62
N VAL A 80 -20.62 -13.29 6.48
CA VAL A 80 -19.31 -13.63 5.90
C VAL A 80 -18.17 -12.90 6.63
N ILE A 81 -18.39 -11.64 7.03
CA ILE A 81 -17.38 -10.80 7.69
C ILE A 81 -17.21 -11.13 9.18
N LEU A 82 -18.29 -11.50 9.87
CA LEU A 82 -18.32 -11.77 11.31
C LEU A 82 -17.20 -12.74 11.80
N PRO A 83 -16.99 -13.93 11.20
CA PRO A 83 -15.94 -14.85 11.66
C PRO A 83 -14.52 -14.31 11.41
N VAL A 84 -14.36 -13.41 10.43
CA VAL A 84 -13.09 -12.81 10.06
C VAL A 84 -12.74 -11.68 11.04
N VAL A 85 -13.70 -10.83 11.39
CA VAL A 85 -13.53 -9.77 12.41
C VAL A 85 -13.35 -10.35 13.82
N GLN A 86 -13.91 -11.52 14.12
CA GLN A 86 -13.63 -12.21 15.40
C GLN A 86 -12.14 -12.52 15.60
N LYS A 87 -11.37 -12.73 14.52
CA LYS A 87 -9.91 -12.90 14.56
C LYS A 87 -9.17 -11.59 14.27
N GLN A 88 -9.64 -10.48 14.85
CA GLN A 88 -9.18 -9.12 14.56
C GLN A 88 -7.65 -8.97 14.55
N HIS A 89 -6.93 -9.57 15.49
CA HIS A 89 -5.47 -9.46 15.55
C HIS A 89 -4.75 -10.13 14.38
N GLN A 90 -5.18 -11.31 13.94
CA GLN A 90 -4.55 -12.01 12.81
C GLN A 90 -4.81 -11.29 11.49
N LEU A 91 -6.04 -10.80 11.32
CA LEU A 91 -6.42 -9.99 10.18
C LEU A 91 -5.63 -8.67 10.14
N LEU A 92 -5.54 -7.96 11.26
CA LEU A 92 -4.82 -6.71 11.33
C LEU A 92 -3.33 -6.88 11.01
N VAL A 93 -2.69 -7.93 11.52
CA VAL A 93 -1.27 -8.18 11.24
C VAL A 93 -1.03 -8.54 9.78
N THR A 94 -1.86 -9.39 9.18
CA THR A 94 -1.74 -9.77 7.75
C THR A 94 -1.99 -8.58 6.83
N LEU A 95 -3.03 -7.79 7.10
CA LEU A 95 -3.34 -6.59 6.33
C LEU A 95 -2.23 -5.53 6.45
N LEU A 96 -1.73 -5.26 7.66
CA LEU A 96 -0.64 -4.31 7.85
C LEU A 96 0.65 -4.78 7.16
N LEU A 97 0.97 -6.08 7.23
CA LEU A 97 2.15 -6.63 6.57
C LEU A 97 2.06 -6.50 5.05
N CYS A 98 0.92 -6.88 4.45
CA CYS A 98 0.68 -6.76 3.03
C CYS A 98 0.70 -5.29 2.57
N ASN A 99 0.11 -4.40 3.38
CA ASN A 99 0.11 -2.97 3.11
C ASN A 99 1.52 -2.38 3.13
N ALA A 100 2.30 -2.67 4.17
CA ALA A 100 3.68 -2.19 4.29
C ALA A 100 4.56 -2.71 3.14
N ALA A 101 4.43 -4.01 2.79
CA ALA A 101 5.19 -4.59 1.67
C ALA A 101 4.88 -3.88 0.34
N ALA A 102 3.61 -3.57 0.09
CA ALA A 102 3.18 -2.90 -1.15
C ALA A 102 3.59 -1.42 -1.19
N MET A 103 3.57 -0.73 -0.04
CA MET A 103 4.01 0.67 0.10
C MET A 103 5.50 0.84 -0.09
N GLU A 104 6.31 -0.12 0.31
CA GLU A 104 7.77 -0.12 0.09
C GLU A 104 8.15 -0.54 -1.33
N ALA A 105 7.36 -1.40 -1.96
CA ALA A 105 7.63 -1.86 -3.32
C ALA A 105 7.60 -0.71 -4.35
N LEU A 106 6.67 0.25 -4.22
CA LEU A 106 6.52 1.34 -5.18
C LEU A 106 7.75 2.28 -5.24
N PRO A 107 8.27 2.82 -4.12
CA PRO A 107 9.51 3.59 -4.10
C PRO A 107 10.70 2.83 -4.70
N ILE A 108 10.83 1.53 -4.43
CA ILE A 108 11.92 0.69 -4.97
C ILE A 108 11.86 0.64 -6.51
N TYR A 109 10.66 0.53 -7.09
CA TYR A 109 10.50 0.56 -8.54
C TYR A 109 10.71 1.95 -9.14
N LEU A 110 10.24 3.01 -8.47
CA LEU A 110 10.40 4.40 -8.92
C LEU A 110 11.86 4.87 -8.88
N ASP A 111 12.65 4.43 -7.90
CA ASP A 111 14.08 4.74 -7.78
C ASP A 111 14.93 4.18 -8.94
N LYS A 112 14.41 3.16 -9.65
CA LYS A 112 15.02 2.64 -10.88
C LYS A 112 14.63 3.43 -12.13
N LEU A 113 13.54 4.20 -12.08
CA LEU A 113 12.94 4.89 -13.22
C LEU A 113 13.24 6.39 -13.25
N PHE A 114 13.48 6.99 -12.08
CA PHE A 114 13.68 8.43 -11.91
C PHE A 114 14.87 8.71 -11.00
N ASN A 115 15.31 9.96 -10.98
CA ASN A 115 16.30 10.43 -10.01
C ASN A 115 15.80 10.19 -8.57
N PRO A 116 16.66 9.76 -7.61
CA PRO A 116 16.24 9.41 -6.25
C PRO A 116 15.41 10.49 -5.54
N PHE A 117 15.73 11.77 -5.75
CA PHE A 117 14.95 12.87 -5.17
C PHE A 117 13.54 12.95 -5.75
N LEU A 118 13.42 12.79 -7.07
CA LEU A 118 12.13 12.81 -7.76
C LEU A 118 11.31 11.55 -7.47
N ALA A 119 11.98 10.39 -7.39
CA ALA A 119 11.38 9.11 -7.05
C ALA A 119 10.69 9.17 -5.69
N VAL A 120 11.34 9.73 -4.66
CA VAL A 120 10.74 9.88 -3.32
C VAL A 120 9.52 10.81 -3.33
N ILE A 121 9.62 11.99 -3.96
CA ILE A 121 8.51 12.95 -3.99
C ILE A 121 7.30 12.37 -4.73
N LEU A 122 7.55 11.71 -5.88
CA LEU A 122 6.50 11.06 -6.65
C LEU A 122 5.93 9.85 -5.91
N SER A 123 6.77 8.99 -5.33
CA SER A 123 6.31 7.77 -4.65
C SER A 123 5.42 8.10 -3.46
N VAL A 124 5.83 9.04 -2.61
CA VAL A 124 5.03 9.47 -1.46
C VAL A 124 3.70 10.04 -1.91
N THR A 125 3.70 10.89 -2.95
CA THR A 125 2.47 11.47 -3.49
C THR A 125 1.53 10.37 -4.02
N PHE A 126 2.04 9.43 -4.81
CA PHE A 126 1.22 8.36 -5.38
C PHE A 126 0.70 7.37 -4.32
N VAL A 127 1.54 6.94 -3.37
CA VAL A 127 1.13 6.06 -2.27
C VAL A 127 0.05 6.73 -1.43
N LEU A 128 0.28 7.97 -0.97
CA LEU A 128 -0.68 8.63 -0.09
C LEU A 128 -2.01 8.91 -0.80
N PHE A 129 -1.99 9.44 -2.03
CA PHE A 129 -3.24 9.79 -2.70
C PHE A 129 -4.00 8.57 -3.20
N PHE A 130 -3.32 7.67 -3.92
CA PHE A 130 -3.97 6.54 -4.61
C PHE A 130 -3.95 5.25 -3.79
N GLY A 131 -2.94 5.04 -2.96
CA GLY A 131 -2.78 3.87 -2.10
C GLY A 131 -3.39 4.02 -0.70
N GLU A 132 -3.76 5.22 -0.27
CA GLU A 132 -4.35 5.43 1.06
C GLU A 132 -5.62 6.26 1.01
N VAL A 133 -5.52 7.56 0.69
CA VAL A 133 -6.61 8.52 0.89
C VAL A 133 -7.86 8.16 0.07
N ILE A 134 -7.72 7.91 -1.23
CA ILE A 134 -8.88 7.59 -2.09
C ILE A 134 -9.52 6.25 -1.67
N PRO A 135 -8.76 5.13 -1.55
CA PRO A 135 -9.33 3.85 -1.12
C PRO A 135 -9.93 3.89 0.29
N GLN A 136 -9.28 4.54 1.25
CA GLN A 136 -9.78 4.69 2.61
C GLN A 136 -11.08 5.48 2.65
N ALA A 137 -11.21 6.56 1.86
CA ALA A 137 -12.45 7.32 1.76
C ALA A 137 -13.62 6.48 1.22
N ILE A 138 -13.36 5.63 0.23
CA ILE A 138 -14.36 4.71 -0.33
C ILE A 138 -14.73 3.63 0.70
N CYS A 139 -13.74 3.00 1.33
CA CYS A 139 -13.95 1.93 2.32
C CYS A 139 -14.60 2.44 3.61
N SER A 140 -14.40 3.71 3.98
CA SER A 140 -15.11 4.33 5.10
C SER A 140 -16.63 4.40 4.85
N ARG A 141 -17.04 4.64 3.59
CA ARG A 141 -18.46 4.74 3.23
C ARG A 141 -19.10 3.39 2.86
N TYR A 142 -18.34 2.48 2.28
CA TYR A 142 -18.82 1.18 1.76
C TYR A 142 -18.15 -0.02 2.43
N GLY A 143 -17.66 0.14 3.67
CA GLY A 143 -16.84 -0.85 4.37
C GLY A 143 -17.46 -2.24 4.47
N LEU A 144 -18.78 -2.33 4.68
CA LEU A 144 -19.50 -3.62 4.71
C LEU A 144 -19.50 -4.33 3.35
N ALA A 145 -19.74 -3.58 2.26
CA ALA A 145 -19.79 -4.17 0.91
C ALA A 145 -18.41 -4.52 0.38
N VAL A 146 -17.43 -3.64 0.59
CA VAL A 146 -16.03 -3.86 0.21
C VAL A 146 -15.45 -5.00 1.06
N GLY A 147 -15.67 -4.97 2.39
CA GLY A 147 -15.24 -6.02 3.30
C GLY A 147 -15.77 -7.41 2.93
N ALA A 148 -17.04 -7.51 2.53
CA ALA A 148 -17.62 -8.80 2.14
C ALA A 148 -17.04 -9.34 0.82
N ASN A 149 -16.74 -8.47 -0.14
CA ASN A 149 -16.17 -8.89 -1.43
C ASN A 149 -14.69 -9.23 -1.32
N PHE A 150 -13.93 -8.52 -0.49
CA PHE A 150 -12.50 -8.71 -0.30
C PHE A 150 -12.13 -9.59 0.90
N VAL A 151 -13.12 -10.14 1.63
CA VAL A 151 -12.85 -11.08 2.73
C VAL A 151 -12.04 -12.29 2.26
N TRP A 152 -12.23 -12.75 1.02
CA TRP A 152 -11.46 -13.88 0.47
C TRP A 152 -9.96 -13.58 0.30
N LEU A 153 -9.59 -12.30 0.28
CA LEU A 153 -8.22 -11.84 0.13
C LEU A 153 -7.39 -12.01 1.42
N VAL A 154 -8.05 -12.18 2.58
CA VAL A 154 -7.45 -12.34 3.92
C VAL A 154 -7.77 -13.71 4.50
#